data_AF-A0A956JZK2-F1
#
_entry.id   AF-A0A956JZK2-F1
#
_cell.length_a   1.000
_cell.length_b   1.000
_cell.length_c   1.000
_cell.angle_alpha   90.00
_cell.angle_beta   90.00
_cell.angle_gamma   90.00
#
_symmetry.space_group_name_H-M   'P 1'
#
loop_
_entity.id
_entity.type
_entity.pdbx_description
1 polymer ?
#
loop_
_entity_poly.entity_id
_entity_poly.type
_entity_poly.pdbx_seq_one_letter_code
_entity_poly.pdbx_strand_id
1 'polypeptide(L)'
;MTELEACGFGFQIDHYHPKSLEGSDEYGNLYWSCEPCNRNKDNFWPAEDQRDRGVYVIRVDREDPRVHLAQDDRIGWLQHLTLTGQTNIELLYLNSSRLRRVREIRKRFAESDEYVVNGLRRLRDVRLDQLPRDLKLLALKVVAELSEAAKDVPELMSELARKHACSELLDPDPERGAQASARKTFLREQGALPTRRTRRRK
;
A
#
# COMPACT_ATOMS: atom_id res chain seq x y z
N MET A 1 0.29 -8.70 -3.20
CA MET A 1 -0.95 -8.00 -3.57
C MET A 1 -2.03 -8.63 -2.70
N THR A 2 -2.63 -7.93 -1.73
CA THR A 2 -3.81 -8.55 -1.13
C THR A 2 -4.91 -8.49 -2.16
N GLU A 3 -5.54 -9.63 -2.37
CA GLU A 3 -6.53 -9.85 -3.42
C GLU A 3 -7.63 -8.78 -3.40
N LEU A 4 -8.02 -8.34 -2.19
CA LEU A 4 -8.99 -7.28 -1.96
C LEU A 4 -8.58 -5.92 -2.56
N GLU A 5 -7.32 -5.50 -2.34
CA GLU A 5 -6.88 -4.15 -2.73
C GLU A 5 -6.64 -3.99 -4.22
N ALA A 6 -6.27 -5.05 -4.92
CA ALA A 6 -6.02 -4.98 -6.35
C ALA A 6 -7.24 -5.29 -7.21
N CYS A 7 -8.17 -6.10 -6.71
CA CYS A 7 -9.42 -6.38 -7.40
C CYS A 7 -10.53 -5.35 -7.06
N GLY A 8 -10.29 -4.42 -6.14
CA GLY A 8 -11.31 -3.48 -5.67
C GLY A 8 -12.42 -4.13 -4.83
N PHE A 9 -12.22 -5.38 -4.38
CA PHE A 9 -13.15 -6.07 -3.51
C PHE A 9 -13.07 -5.51 -2.08
N GLY A 10 -14.23 -5.34 -1.44
CA GLY A 10 -14.30 -4.77 -0.09
C GLY A 10 -14.08 -3.25 -0.04
N PHE A 11 -14.21 -2.55 -1.17
CA PHE A 11 -14.33 -1.10 -1.16
C PHE A 11 -15.78 -0.67 -0.98
N GLN A 12 -15.96 0.47 -0.33
CA GLN A 12 -17.27 1.05 -0.04
C GLN A 12 -17.21 2.57 -0.13
N ILE A 13 -18.39 3.18 -0.19
CA ILE A 13 -18.53 4.63 -0.09
C ILE A 13 -18.40 5.02 1.39
N ASP A 14 -17.39 5.81 1.69
CA ASP A 14 -17.12 6.43 3.00
C ASP A 14 -17.53 7.91 2.97
N HIS A 15 -18.02 8.40 4.10
CA HIS A 15 -18.35 9.81 4.29
C HIS A 15 -17.20 10.52 5.01
N TYR A 16 -16.56 11.49 4.36
CA TYR A 16 -15.45 12.24 4.96
C TYR A 16 -15.84 12.89 6.28
N HIS A 17 -16.95 13.63 6.27
CA HIS A 17 -17.71 14.03 7.44
C HIS A 17 -18.75 12.94 7.75
N PRO A 18 -18.65 12.20 8.87
CA PRO A 18 -19.54 11.07 9.16
C PRO A 18 -21.01 11.48 9.27
N LYS A 19 -21.93 10.66 8.74
CA LYS A 19 -23.38 10.93 8.85
C LYS A 19 -23.89 10.99 10.30
N SER A 20 -23.26 10.23 11.19
CA SER A 20 -23.58 10.24 12.63
C SER A 20 -23.27 11.58 13.30
N LEU A 21 -22.48 12.43 12.64
CA LEU A 21 -22.07 13.77 13.06
C LEU A 21 -22.59 14.84 12.09
N GLU A 22 -23.73 14.60 11.43
CA GLU A 22 -24.38 15.56 10.51
C GLU A 22 -23.66 15.74 9.15
N GLY A 23 -22.87 14.76 8.73
CA GLY A 23 -22.34 14.66 7.38
C GLY A 23 -23.42 14.49 6.31
N SER A 24 -23.22 15.11 5.14
CA SER A 24 -24.14 15.05 3.99
C SER A 24 -23.85 13.87 3.05
N ASP A 25 -24.83 13.49 2.23
CA ASP A 25 -24.65 12.54 1.11
C ASP A 25 -24.22 13.25 -0.20
N GLU A 26 -23.79 14.51 -0.12
CA GLU A 26 -23.30 15.24 -1.28
C GLU A 26 -21.99 14.64 -1.77
N TYR A 27 -21.81 14.62 -3.09
CA TYR A 27 -20.64 14.00 -3.71
C TYR A 27 -19.30 14.49 -3.14
N GLY A 28 -19.19 15.77 -2.77
CA GLY A 28 -17.98 16.34 -2.16
C GLY A 28 -17.63 15.82 -0.75
N ASN A 29 -18.53 15.05 -0.13
CA ASN A 29 -18.34 14.35 1.13
C ASN A 29 -18.16 12.82 0.96
N LEU A 30 -18.33 12.29 -0.25
CA LEU A 30 -18.26 10.84 -0.51
C LEU A 30 -16.89 10.44 -1.05
N TYR A 31 -16.31 9.39 -0.47
CA TYR A 31 -15.00 8.86 -0.83
C TYR A 31 -15.07 7.37 -1.11
N TRP A 32 -14.27 6.92 -2.07
CA TRP A 32 -14.07 5.51 -2.32
C TRP A 32 -12.98 4.98 -1.37
N SER A 33 -13.36 4.14 -0.41
CA SER A 33 -12.47 3.71 0.68
C SER A 33 -12.47 2.19 0.85
N CYS A 34 -11.32 1.65 1.23
CA CYS A 34 -11.20 0.24 1.59
C CYS A 34 -11.97 -0.04 2.90
N GLU A 35 -12.56 -1.22 3.06
CA GLU A 35 -13.30 -1.54 4.29
C GLU A 35 -12.46 -1.36 5.57
N PRO A 36 -11.21 -1.86 5.66
CA PRO A 36 -10.35 -1.60 6.81
C PRO A 36 -10.11 -0.11 7.07
N CYS A 37 -9.91 0.68 6.02
CA CYS A 37 -9.66 2.11 6.08
C CYS A 37 -10.86 2.85 6.66
N ASN A 38 -12.05 2.59 6.10
CA ASN A 38 -13.31 3.18 6.56
C ASN A 38 -13.60 2.78 8.01
N ARG A 39 -13.42 1.49 8.37
CA ARG A 39 -13.63 1.00 9.74
C ARG A 39 -12.65 1.64 10.74
N ASN A 40 -11.41 1.86 10.32
CA ASN A 40 -10.38 2.47 11.17
C ASN A 40 -10.62 3.97 11.38
N LYS A 41 -11.11 4.68 10.36
CA LYS A 41 -11.56 6.08 10.45
C LYS A 41 -12.82 6.19 11.33
N ASP A 42 -13.77 5.28 11.13
CA ASP A 42 -15.07 5.26 11.82
C ASP A 42 -15.73 6.66 11.81
N ASN A 43 -16.19 7.14 12.95
CA ASN A 43 -16.82 8.44 13.11
C ASN A 43 -15.81 9.53 13.51
N PHE A 44 -14.52 9.34 13.24
CA PHE A 44 -13.53 10.38 13.51
C PHE A 44 -13.84 11.64 12.70
N TRP A 45 -14.03 12.74 13.41
CA TRP A 45 -14.13 14.07 12.86
C TRP A 45 -13.35 15.03 13.78
N PRO A 46 -12.37 15.77 13.27
CA PRO A 46 -11.53 16.61 14.11
C PRO A 46 -12.27 17.86 14.57
N ALA A 47 -12.08 18.22 15.83
CA ALA A 47 -12.39 19.56 16.35
C ALA A 47 -11.50 20.62 15.68
N GLU A 48 -11.86 21.89 15.83
CA GLU A 48 -11.14 23.01 15.21
C GLU A 48 -9.67 23.08 15.66
N ASP A 49 -9.42 22.96 16.97
CA ASP A 49 -8.06 22.94 17.55
C ASP A 49 -7.22 21.72 17.08
N GLN A 50 -7.88 20.59 16.80
CA GLN A 50 -7.23 19.40 16.27
C GLN A 50 -6.85 19.62 14.81
N ARG A 51 -7.77 20.20 14.02
CA ARG A 51 -7.54 20.52 12.61
C ARG A 51 -6.39 21.50 12.43
N ASP A 52 -6.35 22.56 13.24
CA ASP A 52 -5.28 23.57 13.20
C ASP A 52 -3.89 23.01 13.52
N ARG A 53 -3.83 21.99 14.38
CA ARG A 53 -2.59 21.27 14.68
C ARG A 53 -2.18 20.27 13.61
N GLY A 54 -3.06 19.95 12.65
CA GLY A 54 -2.81 18.94 11.62
C GLY A 54 -3.41 17.56 11.92
N VAL A 55 -4.29 17.42 12.91
CA VAL A 55 -4.93 16.15 13.24
C VAL A 55 -6.21 16.01 12.41
N TYR A 56 -6.08 15.65 11.13
CA TYR A 56 -7.22 15.41 10.24
C TYR A 56 -6.91 14.35 9.18
N VAL A 57 -7.97 13.77 8.58
CA VAL A 57 -7.81 12.86 7.43
C VAL A 57 -7.56 13.67 6.17
N ILE A 58 -6.51 13.31 5.42
CA ILE A 58 -6.13 14.01 4.18
C ILE A 58 -7.23 13.85 3.13
N ARG A 59 -7.61 14.97 2.52
CA ARG A 59 -8.49 14.99 1.35
C ARG A 59 -7.65 15.03 0.09
N VAL A 60 -7.48 13.87 -0.56
CA VAL A 60 -6.65 13.70 -1.76
C VAL A 60 -7.07 14.57 -2.95
N ASP A 61 -8.33 15.02 -2.96
CA ASP A 61 -8.90 15.94 -3.95
C ASP A 61 -8.59 17.42 -3.67
N ARG A 62 -8.12 17.74 -2.45
CA ARG A 62 -7.80 19.12 -2.02
C ARG A 62 -6.32 19.33 -1.72
N GLU A 63 -5.63 18.27 -1.33
CA GLU A 63 -4.25 18.33 -0.84
C GLU A 63 -3.46 17.13 -1.36
N ASP A 64 -2.19 17.38 -1.71
CA ASP A 64 -1.28 16.35 -2.18
C ASP A 64 -0.74 15.52 -1.00
N PRO A 65 -1.05 14.21 -0.92
CA PRO A 65 -0.56 13.36 0.18
C PRO A 65 0.97 13.30 0.30
N ARG A 66 1.70 13.58 -0.80
CA ARG A 66 3.17 13.57 -0.84
C ARG A 66 3.80 14.67 0.01
N VAL A 67 3.03 15.70 0.39
CA VAL A 67 3.47 16.73 1.34
C VAL A 67 3.57 16.17 2.76
N HIS A 68 2.77 15.14 3.08
CA HIS A 68 2.69 14.59 4.43
C HIS A 68 3.31 13.21 4.57
N LEU A 69 3.43 12.47 3.47
CA LEU A 69 3.82 11.07 3.46
C LEU A 69 4.96 10.87 2.46
N ALA A 70 6.01 10.17 2.90
CA ALA A 70 7.09 9.71 2.06
C ALA A 70 7.23 8.19 2.19
N GLN A 71 7.83 7.57 1.17
CA GLN A 71 8.28 6.18 1.29
C GLN A 71 9.58 6.17 2.10
N ASP A 72 9.63 5.33 3.14
CA ASP A 72 10.81 5.16 3.98
C ASP A 72 11.86 4.30 3.24
N ASP A 73 13.13 4.46 3.60
CA ASP A 73 14.23 3.62 3.11
C ASP A 73 14.05 2.16 3.54
N ARG A 74 13.41 1.92 4.68
CA ARG A 74 12.98 0.60 5.13
C ARG A 74 11.90 0.07 4.19
N ILE A 75 12.16 -1.11 3.62
CA ILE A 75 11.33 -1.74 2.60
C ILE A 75 9.85 -1.76 3.02
N GLY A 76 9.00 -1.08 2.23
CA GLY A 76 7.54 -1.10 2.35
C GLY A 76 6.94 -0.16 3.40
N TRP A 77 7.76 0.53 4.21
CA TRP A 77 7.28 1.47 5.22
C TRP A 77 6.91 2.83 4.63
N LEU A 78 5.91 3.47 5.21
CA LEU A 78 5.63 4.90 5.04
C LEU A 78 6.19 5.68 6.22
N GLN A 79 6.86 6.78 5.91
CA GLN A 79 7.30 7.78 6.85
C GLN A 79 6.35 8.99 6.80
N HIS A 80 6.06 9.58 7.96
CA HIS A 80 5.37 10.86 8.01
C HIS A 80 6.36 12.02 7.95
N LEU A 81 6.00 13.06 7.19
CA LEU A 81 6.74 14.33 7.09
C LEU A 81 6.12 15.41 8.00
N THR A 82 4.88 15.21 8.41
CA THR A 82 4.08 16.17 9.20
C THR A 82 3.22 15.44 10.23
N LEU A 83 2.62 16.19 11.17
CA LEU A 83 1.65 15.60 12.10
C LEU A 83 0.44 15.01 11.37
N THR A 84 -0.06 15.68 10.32
CA THR A 84 -1.12 15.14 9.44
C THR A 84 -0.74 13.77 8.88
N GLY A 85 0.50 13.62 8.40
CA GLY A 85 1.00 12.35 7.89
C GLY A 85 0.97 11.27 8.97
N GLN A 86 1.46 11.58 10.17
CA GLN A 86 1.46 10.65 11.30
C GLN A 86 0.04 10.28 11.71
N THR A 87 -0.86 11.25 11.80
CA THR A 87 -2.28 11.04 12.07
C THR A 87 -2.90 10.09 11.05
N ASN A 88 -2.63 10.25 9.76
CA ASN A 88 -3.20 9.36 8.74
C ASN A 88 -2.59 7.95 8.78
N ILE A 89 -1.26 7.84 8.98
CA ILE A 89 -0.59 6.54 9.15
C ILE A 89 -1.19 5.78 10.32
N GLU A 90 -1.31 6.43 11.47
CA GLU A 90 -1.81 5.80 12.68
C GLU A 90 -3.31 5.58 12.60
N LEU A 91 -4.11 6.58 12.24
CA LEU A 91 -5.57 6.47 12.19
C LEU A 91 -6.00 5.39 11.21
N LEU A 92 -5.49 5.38 9.98
CA LEU A 92 -5.90 4.43 8.94
C LEU A 92 -5.11 3.11 8.96
N TYR A 93 -4.08 3.02 9.81
CA TYR A 93 -3.19 1.88 9.95
C TYR A 93 -2.40 1.55 8.67
N LEU A 94 -1.84 2.58 8.04
CA LEU A 94 -1.19 2.51 6.73
C LEU A 94 0.13 1.70 6.73
N ASN A 95 0.72 1.46 7.90
CA ASN A 95 1.93 0.66 8.09
C ASN A 95 1.66 -0.77 8.61
N SER A 96 0.43 -1.27 8.47
CA SER A 96 0.14 -2.70 8.67
C SER A 96 1.10 -3.59 7.86
N SER A 97 1.46 -4.77 8.39
CA SER A 97 2.37 -5.70 7.68
C SER A 97 1.89 -6.04 6.27
N ARG A 98 0.57 -6.15 6.11
CA ARG A 98 -0.14 -6.33 4.84
C ARG A 98 0.20 -5.26 3.81
N LEU A 99 -0.01 -3.98 4.16
CA LEU A 99 0.27 -2.85 3.27
C LEU A 99 1.77 -2.71 2.99
N ARG A 100 2.62 -2.96 4.01
CA ARG A 100 4.08 -2.99 3.83
C ARG A 100 4.50 -4.04 2.81
N ARG A 101 3.95 -5.25 2.89
CA ARG A 101 4.23 -6.35 1.95
C ARG A 101 3.80 -6.01 0.53
N VAL A 102 2.64 -5.37 0.35
CA VAL A 102 2.19 -4.92 -0.97
C VAL A 102 3.15 -3.88 -1.56
N ARG A 103 3.58 -2.90 -0.76
CA ARG A 103 4.56 -1.88 -1.20
C ARG A 103 5.92 -2.49 -1.53
N GLU A 104 6.38 -3.45 -0.74
CA GLU A 104 7.60 -4.22 -1.03
C GLU A 104 7.51 -4.92 -2.38
N ILE A 105 6.43 -5.67 -2.61
CA ILE A 105 6.24 -6.41 -3.87
C ILE A 105 6.23 -5.42 -5.04
N ARG A 106 5.46 -4.33 -4.94
CA ARG A 106 5.41 -3.29 -6.00
C ARG A 106 6.79 -2.67 -6.27
N LYS A 107 7.57 -2.38 -5.23
CA LYS A 107 8.94 -1.86 -5.38
C LYS A 107 9.83 -2.85 -6.14
N ARG A 108 9.82 -4.13 -5.73
CA ARG A 108 10.60 -5.19 -6.39
C ARG A 108 10.21 -5.39 -7.85
N PHE A 109 8.91 -5.34 -8.16
CA PHE A 109 8.43 -5.40 -9.54
C PHE A 109 8.91 -4.20 -10.36
N ALA A 110 8.75 -2.97 -9.85
CA ALA A 110 9.21 -1.77 -10.54
C ALA A 110 10.73 -1.79 -10.80
N GLU A 111 11.52 -2.23 -9.81
CA GLU A 111 12.97 -2.39 -9.96
C GLU A 111 13.30 -3.47 -11.00
N SER A 112 12.57 -4.59 -11.00
CA SER A 112 12.80 -5.70 -11.94
C SER A 112 12.41 -5.33 -13.37
N ASP A 113 11.32 -4.60 -13.57
CA ASP A 113 10.88 -4.11 -14.89
C ASP A 113 11.95 -3.23 -15.53
N GLU A 114 12.63 -2.38 -14.75
CA GLU A 114 13.73 -1.56 -15.25
C GLU A 114 14.90 -2.42 -15.77
N TYR A 115 15.29 -3.47 -15.02
CA TYR A 115 16.35 -4.38 -15.45
C TYR A 115 15.96 -5.19 -16.68
N VAL A 116 14.72 -5.70 -16.74
CA VAL A 116 14.22 -6.50 -17.86
C VAL A 116 14.11 -5.64 -19.13
N VAL A 117 13.55 -4.43 -19.04
CA VAL A 117 13.42 -3.52 -20.19
C VAL A 117 14.79 -3.08 -20.69
N ASN A 118 15.72 -2.75 -19.79
CA ASN A 118 17.09 -2.40 -20.17
C ASN A 118 17.83 -3.60 -20.80
N GLY A 119 17.64 -4.81 -20.27
CA GLY A 119 18.17 -6.04 -20.84
C GLY A 119 17.63 -6.31 -22.25
N LEU A 120 16.31 -6.24 -22.44
CA LEU A 120 15.65 -6.41 -23.73
C LEU A 120 16.08 -5.37 -24.76
N ARG A 121 16.21 -4.09 -24.36
CA ARG A 121 16.71 -3.04 -25.24
C ARG A 121 18.12 -3.33 -25.74
N ARG A 122 19.03 -3.71 -24.81
CA ARG A 122 20.41 -4.07 -25.18
C ARG A 122 20.47 -5.28 -26.10
N LEU A 123 19.61 -6.28 -25.90
CA LEU A 123 19.53 -7.46 -26.76
C LEU A 123 18.95 -7.14 -28.14
N ARG A 124 17.95 -6.27 -28.22
CA ARG A 124 17.33 -5.86 -29.49
C ARG A 124 18.31 -5.14 -30.42
N ASP A 125 19.20 -4.35 -29.84
CA ASP A 125 20.14 -3.53 -30.62
C ASP A 125 21.37 -4.35 -31.09
N VAL A 126 21.52 -5.60 -30.62
CA VAL A 126 22.52 -6.54 -31.15
C VAL A 126 21.95 -7.27 -32.36
N ARG A 127 22.42 -6.91 -33.56
CA ARG A 127 22.16 -7.70 -34.76
C ARG A 127 22.97 -8.99 -34.70
N LEU A 128 22.32 -10.12 -34.39
CA LEU A 128 22.92 -11.45 -34.38
C LEU A 128 23.68 -11.76 -35.70
N ASP A 129 23.20 -11.18 -36.81
CA ASP A 129 23.77 -11.27 -38.15
C ASP A 129 25.22 -10.75 -38.23
N GLN A 130 25.57 -9.77 -37.40
CA GLN A 130 26.88 -9.09 -37.39
C GLN A 130 27.88 -9.72 -36.43
N LEU A 131 27.47 -10.73 -35.65
CA LEU A 131 28.39 -11.41 -34.76
C LEU A 131 29.42 -12.26 -35.55
N PRO A 132 30.69 -12.27 -35.12
CA PRO A 132 31.70 -13.22 -35.56
C PRO A 132 31.20 -14.67 -35.47
N ARG A 133 31.67 -15.56 -36.37
CA ARG A 133 31.14 -16.93 -36.53
C ARG A 133 31.26 -17.78 -35.26
N ASP A 134 32.34 -17.58 -34.52
CA ASP A 134 32.66 -18.14 -33.22
C ASP A 134 31.71 -17.66 -32.10
N LEU A 135 31.27 -16.41 -32.16
CA LEU A 135 30.32 -15.84 -31.20
C LEU A 135 28.85 -16.14 -31.55
N LYS A 136 28.53 -16.37 -32.83
CA LYS A 136 27.16 -16.75 -33.25
C LYS A 136 26.69 -18.05 -32.62
N LEU A 137 27.55 -19.07 -32.60
CA LEU A 137 27.23 -20.36 -31.97
C LEU A 137 26.99 -20.20 -30.47
N LEU A 138 27.81 -19.40 -29.79
CA LEU A 138 27.64 -19.11 -28.37
C LEU A 138 26.34 -18.33 -28.11
N ALA A 139 26.04 -17.30 -28.91
CA ALA A 139 24.83 -16.51 -28.77
C ALA A 139 23.57 -17.35 -28.99
N LEU A 140 23.54 -18.21 -30.02
CA LEU A 140 22.43 -19.14 -30.26
C LEU A 140 22.23 -20.11 -29.11
N LYS A 141 23.33 -20.63 -28.54
CA LYS A 141 23.28 -21.52 -27.38
C LYS A 141 22.71 -20.81 -26.15
N VAL A 142 23.17 -19.59 -25.86
CA VAL A 142 22.64 -18.77 -24.75
C VAL A 142 21.17 -18.42 -24.96
N VAL A 143 20.76 -18.09 -26.20
CA VAL A 143 19.34 -17.83 -26.52
C VAL A 143 18.48 -19.07 -26.29
N ALA A 144 18.96 -20.25 -26.69
CA ALA A 144 18.27 -21.51 -26.44
C ALA A 144 18.16 -21.81 -24.94
N GLU A 145 19.25 -21.66 -24.18
CA GLU A 145 19.28 -21.84 -22.72
C GLU A 145 18.35 -20.86 -22.00
N LEU A 146 18.35 -19.59 -22.39
CA LEU A 146 17.45 -18.57 -21.85
C LEU A 146 15.99 -18.85 -22.21
N SER A 147 15.73 -19.28 -23.45
CA SER A 147 14.37 -19.64 -23.89
C SER A 147 13.86 -20.85 -23.13
N GLU A 148 14.71 -21.84 -22.85
CA GLU A 148 14.35 -23.02 -22.06
C GLU A 148 14.08 -22.64 -20.60
N ALA A 149 14.98 -21.87 -19.98
CA ALA A 149 14.79 -21.39 -18.61
C ALA A 149 13.55 -20.48 -18.46
N ALA A 150 13.22 -19.70 -19.49
CA ALA A 150 12.05 -18.83 -19.50
C ALA A 150 10.71 -19.59 -19.52
N LYS A 151 10.68 -20.87 -19.95
CA LYS A 151 9.45 -21.67 -19.98
C LYS A 151 8.88 -21.92 -18.59
N ASP A 152 9.73 -22.05 -17.58
CA ASP A 152 9.34 -22.35 -16.20
C ASP A 152 9.01 -21.10 -15.39
N VAL A 153 9.44 -19.92 -15.86
CA VAL A 153 9.23 -18.65 -15.17
C VAL A 153 7.74 -18.35 -14.90
N PRO A 154 6.80 -18.55 -15.83
CA PRO A 154 5.37 -18.32 -15.57
C PRO A 154 4.82 -19.19 -14.43
N GLU A 155 5.20 -20.47 -14.36
CA GLU A 155 4.73 -21.37 -13.31
C GLU A 155 5.36 -21.02 -11.97
N LEU A 156 6.67 -20.77 -11.93
CA LEU A 156 7.38 -20.30 -10.73
C LEU A 156 6.81 -18.97 -10.21
N MET A 157 6.52 -18.03 -11.12
CA MET A 157 5.89 -16.76 -10.77
C MET A 157 4.48 -16.98 -10.22
N SER A 158 3.71 -17.91 -10.80
CA SER A 158 2.38 -18.27 -10.32
C SER A 158 2.42 -18.99 -8.97
N GLU A 159 3.43 -19.82 -8.71
CA GLU A 159 3.65 -20.46 -7.41
C GLU A 159 4.11 -19.46 -6.34
N LEU A 160 5.04 -18.56 -6.68
CA LEU A 160 5.45 -17.45 -5.80
C LEU A 160 4.27 -16.53 -5.49
N ALA A 161 3.46 -16.21 -6.49
CA ALA A 161 2.25 -15.42 -6.32
C ALA A 161 1.26 -16.15 -5.39
N ARG A 162 1.02 -17.45 -5.59
CA ARG A 162 0.18 -18.28 -4.71
C ARG A 162 0.72 -18.35 -3.28
N LYS A 163 2.03 -18.59 -3.12
CA LYS A 163 2.71 -18.72 -1.81
C LYS A 163 2.73 -17.40 -1.02
N HIS A 164 2.75 -16.27 -1.71
CA HIS A 164 2.79 -14.94 -1.09
C HIS A 164 1.49 -14.14 -1.24
N ALA A 165 0.42 -14.75 -1.76
CA ALA A 165 -0.92 -14.21 -1.71
C ALA A 165 -1.42 -14.33 -0.27
N CYS A 166 -1.02 -13.37 0.57
CA CYS A 166 -1.48 -13.33 1.95
C CYS A 166 -2.98 -13.00 1.99
N SER A 167 -3.74 -13.82 2.71
CA SER A 167 -5.18 -13.63 2.95
C SER A 167 -5.40 -13.07 4.35
N GLU A 168 -6.25 -12.04 4.46
CA GLU A 168 -6.60 -11.40 5.74
C GLU A 168 -7.16 -12.36 6.79
N LEU A 169 -7.75 -13.47 6.34
CA LEU A 169 -8.36 -14.48 7.21
C LEU A 169 -7.37 -15.56 7.66
N LEU A 170 -6.25 -15.73 6.95
CA LEU A 170 -5.34 -16.88 7.12
C LEU A 170 -4.00 -16.50 7.74
N ASP A 171 -3.51 -15.27 7.51
CA ASP A 171 -2.17 -14.86 7.94
C ASP A 171 -2.23 -13.80 9.07
N PRO A 172 -1.97 -14.16 10.33
CA PRO A 172 -1.97 -13.22 11.44
C PRO A 172 -0.78 -12.25 11.34
N ASP A 173 -1.04 -10.95 11.54
CA ASP A 173 0.00 -9.93 11.60
C ASP A 173 0.78 -10.03 12.93
N PRO A 174 2.06 -10.45 12.92
CA PRO A 174 2.83 -10.70 14.14
C PRO A 174 3.11 -9.42 14.93
N GLU A 175 3.12 -8.26 14.26
CA GLU A 175 3.39 -6.96 14.91
C GLU A 175 2.12 -6.25 15.38
N ARG A 176 0.94 -6.82 15.10
CA ARG A 176 -0.36 -6.20 15.38
C ARG A 176 -0.53 -5.79 16.83
N GLY A 177 -0.07 -6.62 17.77
CA GLY A 177 -0.21 -6.36 19.21
C GLY A 177 0.59 -5.14 19.67
N ALA A 178 1.88 -5.09 19.32
CA ALA A 178 2.78 -4.00 19.71
C ALA A 178 2.37 -2.67 19.03
N GLN A 179 2.11 -2.71 17.71
CA GLN A 179 1.68 -1.54 16.95
C GLN A 179 0.32 -1.02 17.43
N ALA A 180 -0.62 -1.89 17.79
CA ALA A 180 -1.94 -1.46 18.27
C ALA A 180 -1.87 -0.68 19.59
N SER A 181 -0.90 -0.99 20.47
CA SER A 181 -0.72 -0.24 21.72
C SER A 181 -0.20 1.17 21.44
N ALA A 182 0.90 1.28 20.69
CA ALA A 182 1.50 2.56 20.30
C ALA A 182 0.50 3.46 19.55
N ARG A 183 -0.19 2.90 18.56
CA ARG A 183 -1.26 3.56 17.80
C ARG A 183 -2.35 4.11 18.72
N LYS A 184 -2.84 3.29 19.66
CA LYS A 184 -3.90 3.71 20.59
C LYS A 184 -3.44 4.82 21.52
N THR A 185 -2.20 4.78 21.98
CA THR A 185 -1.62 5.84 22.82
C THR A 185 -1.56 7.15 22.05
N PHE A 186 -0.94 7.14 20.86
CA PHE A 186 -0.84 8.31 20.01
C PHE A 186 -2.21 8.91 19.68
N LEU A 187 -3.16 8.10 19.20
CA LEU A 187 -4.48 8.61 18.84
C LEU A 187 -5.27 9.16 20.04
N ARG A 188 -5.02 8.68 21.26
CA ARG A 188 -5.61 9.27 22.47
C ARG A 188 -4.98 10.61 22.82
N GLU A 189 -3.66 10.72 22.73
CA GLU A 189 -2.94 11.98 22.97
C GLU A 189 -3.38 13.08 22.01
N GLN A 190 -3.66 12.72 20.76
CA GLN A 190 -4.18 13.64 19.75
C GLN A 190 -5.69 13.87 19.85
N GLY A 191 -6.40 13.19 20.77
CA GLY A 191 -7.86 13.27 20.92
C GLY A 191 -8.66 12.64 19.78
N ALA A 192 -8.03 11.84 18.93
CA ALA A 192 -8.64 11.19 17.77
C ALA A 192 -9.42 9.91 18.11
N LEU A 193 -9.22 9.36 19.32
CA LEU A 193 -10.08 8.31 19.87
C LEU A 193 -10.97 8.88 20.97
N PRO A 194 -12.27 8.52 21.00
CA PRO A 194 -13.13 8.91 22.11
C PRO A 194 -12.55 8.34 23.42
N THR A 195 -12.28 9.21 24.39
CA THR A 195 -12.08 8.79 25.79
C THR A 195 -13.30 7.98 26.18
N ARG A 196 -13.10 6.76 26.72
CA ARG A 196 -14.17 5.80 27.03
C ARG A 196 -15.38 6.54 27.62
N ARG A 197 -16.41 6.77 26.81
CA ARG A 197 -17.73 7.13 27.32
C ARG A 197 -18.17 5.94 28.14
N THR A 198 -18.28 6.14 29.45
CA THR A 198 -19.00 5.23 30.34
C THR A 198 -20.34 4.95 29.67
N ARG A 199 -20.57 3.69 29.27
CA ARG A 199 -21.86 3.25 28.73
C ARG A 199 -22.91 3.57 29.80
N ARG A 200 -23.65 4.68 29.65
CA ARG A 200 -24.94 4.85 30.31
C ARG A 200 -25.84 3.80 29.68
N ARG A 201 -26.01 2.68 30.37
CA ARG A 201 -27.11 1.74 30.14
C ARG A 201 -28.40 2.57 30.21
N LYS A 202 -29.13 2.64 29.11
CA LYS A 202 -30.59 2.88 29.14
C LYS A 202 -31.26 1.53 29.29
#